data_AF-A0A520H851-F1
#
_entry.id   AF-A0A520H851-F1
#
_cell.length_a   1.000
_cell.length_b   1.000
_cell.length_c   1.000
_cell.angle_alpha   90.00
_cell.angle_beta   90.00
_cell.angle_gamma   90.00
#
_symmetry.space_group_name_H-M   'P 1'
#
loop_
_entity.id
_entity.type
_entity.pdbx_description
1 polymer ?
#
loop_
_entity_poly.entity_id
_entity_poly.type
_entity_poly.pdbx_seq_one_letter_code
_entity_poly.pdbx_strand_id
1 'polypeptide(L)'
;MNGADNVTINGDNPNSAGINRNLTITNTASNTITYTMAVRIAVATSIVTSANGNAIINCVINGSATGRSASANTSTTASENTTYGIYAGGGASTVSATTAPTAIASLTTTAGTGATMTNLIISNNTITSAARAIMVQGAAATVATGLSIVNNIIGNSVTGQATTVYSYGIGASGGSGSITGNNIRNIESYLATSIRAISIGDIASVTNDAFIVDKNIISNVINRNTGGYSAYGINVAAGTGNIIQNNFIYGLNCVYANTIYGSTFGLRGIRVVGGTSHKILHNSVNMSGPPLSGTVDVSACLTVTATSITGLDIRNNIFSNTMVATSATSTCMQLISGGTTAMAFT
;
A
#
# COMPACT_ATOMS: atom_id res chain seq x y z
N MET A 1 -0.82 20.20 -6.13
CA MET A 1 0.47 20.84 -5.77
C MET A 1 1.49 20.54 -6.84
N ASN A 2 1.92 21.56 -7.60
CA ASN A 2 2.93 21.45 -8.65
C ASN A 2 4.24 22.03 -8.11
N GLY A 3 4.95 21.22 -7.35
CA GLY A 3 6.15 21.64 -6.61
C GLY A 3 5.99 22.84 -5.67
N ALA A 4 4.86 22.92 -4.99
CA ALA A 4 4.71 23.85 -3.88
C ALA A 4 5.35 23.22 -2.63
N ASP A 5 6.10 24.00 -1.87
CA ASP A 5 6.71 23.60 -0.60
C ASP A 5 5.91 24.18 0.59
N ASN A 6 5.90 23.47 1.72
CA ASN A 6 5.30 23.92 2.98
C ASN A 6 3.80 24.24 2.92
N VAL A 7 3.06 23.58 2.03
CA VAL A 7 1.60 23.72 1.94
C VAL A 7 0.93 22.77 2.91
N THR A 8 0.08 23.31 3.78
CA THR A 8 -0.79 22.51 4.66
C THR A 8 -2.24 22.60 4.20
N ILE A 9 -2.83 21.46 3.87
CA ILE A 9 -4.27 21.27 3.74
C ILE A 9 -4.74 20.67 5.07
N ASN A 10 -5.42 21.47 5.88
CA ASN A 10 -5.94 21.04 7.18
C ASN A 10 -7.47 21.11 7.17
N GLY A 11 -8.10 19.95 7.33
CA GLY A 11 -9.55 19.85 7.45
C GLY A 11 -10.10 20.01 8.87
N ASP A 12 -9.26 20.33 9.84
CA ASP A 12 -9.70 20.62 11.20
C ASP A 12 -10.44 21.96 11.28
N ASN A 13 -11.45 22.01 12.15
CA ASN A 13 -12.15 23.24 12.48
C ASN A 13 -11.73 23.66 13.89
N PRO A 14 -11.01 24.78 14.06
CA PRO A 14 -10.50 25.19 15.37
C PRO A 14 -11.62 25.56 16.37
N ASN A 15 -12.85 25.71 15.89
CA ASN A 15 -14.00 26.07 16.71
C ASN A 15 -14.84 24.86 17.15
N SER A 16 -14.47 23.64 16.77
CA SER A 16 -15.10 22.41 17.29
C SER A 16 -14.14 21.66 18.20
N ALA A 17 -14.66 21.08 19.28
CA ALA A 17 -13.85 20.31 20.22
C ALA A 17 -13.23 19.07 19.54
N GLY A 18 -11.99 18.75 19.89
CA GLY A 18 -11.24 17.62 19.32
C GLY A 18 -10.65 17.89 17.92
N ILE A 19 -9.94 16.91 17.36
CA ILE A 19 -9.42 16.98 15.98
C ILE A 19 -10.52 16.46 15.03
N ASN A 20 -10.99 17.32 14.14
CA ASN A 20 -12.16 17.05 13.30
C ASN A 20 -11.78 16.86 11.82
N ARG A 21 -12.66 16.24 11.01
CA ARG A 21 -12.46 16.08 9.56
C ARG A 21 -13.51 16.83 8.76
N ASN A 22 -13.49 18.16 8.84
CA ASN A 22 -14.56 19.01 8.32
C ASN A 22 -14.36 19.38 6.84
N LEU A 23 -13.14 19.25 6.31
CA LEU A 23 -12.89 19.42 4.88
C LEU A 23 -13.06 18.10 4.13
N THR A 24 -13.96 18.09 3.15
CA THR A 24 -14.10 16.99 2.19
C THR A 24 -13.53 17.39 0.84
N ILE A 25 -12.60 16.58 0.32
CA ILE A 25 -12.03 16.72 -1.02
C ILE A 25 -12.52 15.53 -1.84
N THR A 26 -13.31 15.80 -2.88
CA THR A 26 -13.86 14.75 -3.76
C THR A 26 -13.39 14.96 -5.19
N ASN A 27 -12.82 13.92 -5.80
CA ASN A 27 -12.63 13.89 -7.23
C ASN A 27 -13.95 13.50 -7.92
N THR A 28 -14.55 14.45 -8.63
CA THR A 28 -15.86 14.28 -9.29
C THR A 28 -15.76 13.80 -10.74
N ALA A 29 -14.59 13.33 -11.19
CA ALA A 29 -14.47 12.70 -12.49
C ALA A 29 -15.38 11.47 -12.58
N SER A 30 -15.83 11.14 -13.79
CA SER A 30 -16.57 9.89 -14.01
C SER A 30 -15.77 8.69 -13.52
N ASN A 31 -16.44 7.70 -12.93
CA ASN A 31 -15.81 6.56 -12.27
C ASN A 31 -15.08 5.60 -13.23
N THR A 32 -15.17 5.81 -14.54
CA THR A 32 -14.44 5.08 -15.57
C THR A 32 -13.16 5.79 -16.03
N ILE A 33 -12.94 7.05 -15.63
CA ILE A 33 -11.73 7.79 -16.01
C ILE A 33 -10.53 7.26 -15.22
N THR A 34 -9.44 6.98 -15.93
CA THR A 34 -8.20 6.45 -15.37
C THR A 34 -7.29 7.58 -14.87
N TYR A 35 -6.35 7.25 -13.98
CA TYR A 35 -5.28 8.16 -13.55
C TYR A 35 -5.71 9.46 -12.87
N THR A 36 -6.92 9.51 -12.32
CA THR A 36 -7.42 10.65 -11.55
C THR A 36 -7.02 10.54 -10.08
N MET A 37 -6.81 11.67 -9.41
CA MET A 37 -6.57 11.73 -7.98
C MET A 37 -7.31 12.87 -7.29
N ALA A 38 -7.69 12.70 -6.02
CA ALA A 38 -8.31 13.78 -5.25
C ALA A 38 -7.26 14.81 -4.80
N VAL A 39 -6.09 14.35 -4.35
CA VAL A 39 -4.94 15.21 -4.06
C VAL A 39 -3.73 14.73 -4.85
N ARG A 40 -3.06 15.67 -5.52
CA ARG A 40 -1.84 15.44 -6.29
C ARG A 40 -0.68 16.28 -5.77
N ILE A 41 0.43 15.63 -5.43
CA ILE A 41 1.76 16.24 -5.26
C ILE A 41 2.61 15.75 -6.41
N ALA A 42 3.04 16.66 -7.26
CA ALA A 42 3.81 16.33 -8.45
C ALA A 42 5.15 17.04 -8.41
N VAL A 43 6.21 16.30 -8.73
CA VAL A 43 7.57 16.80 -8.94
C VAL A 43 8.17 16.23 -10.24
N ALA A 44 9.27 16.81 -10.69
CA ALA A 44 10.07 16.46 -11.86
C ALA A 44 11.55 16.70 -11.56
N THR A 45 12.47 16.17 -12.37
CA THR A 45 13.91 16.25 -12.09
C THR A 45 14.60 17.52 -12.58
N SER A 46 13.90 18.40 -13.30
CA SER A 46 14.50 19.58 -13.96
C SER A 46 13.88 20.92 -13.53
N ILE A 47 12.56 21.08 -13.67
CA ILE A 47 11.89 22.38 -13.47
C ILE A 47 11.18 22.47 -12.13
N VAL A 48 10.35 21.48 -11.81
CA VAL A 48 9.55 21.45 -10.58
C VAL A 48 10.15 20.41 -9.64
N THR A 49 11.27 20.74 -9.01
CA THR A 49 12.15 19.76 -8.35
C THR A 49 11.85 19.51 -6.87
N SER A 50 11.03 20.33 -6.23
CA SER A 50 10.67 20.16 -4.82
C SER A 50 9.18 20.26 -4.59
N ALA A 51 8.67 19.48 -3.65
CA ALA A 51 7.36 19.62 -3.01
C ALA A 51 7.45 19.17 -1.54
N ASN A 52 8.44 19.70 -0.84
CA ASN A 52 8.88 19.38 0.50
C ASN A 52 7.97 20.02 1.57
N GLY A 53 7.89 19.38 2.74
CA GLY A 53 7.20 19.92 3.92
C GLY A 53 5.69 20.07 3.76
N ASN A 54 5.11 19.45 2.74
CA ASN A 54 3.67 19.50 2.52
C ASN A 54 2.93 18.60 3.52
N ALA A 55 1.74 19.02 3.92
CA ALA A 55 0.91 18.30 4.87
C ALA A 55 -0.54 18.20 4.37
N ILE A 56 -1.10 16.99 4.36
CA ILE A 56 -2.51 16.70 4.13
C ILE A 56 -3.03 16.08 5.41
N ILE A 57 -3.76 16.86 6.19
CA ILE A 57 -4.16 16.48 7.53
C ILE A 57 -5.65 16.67 7.75
N ASN A 58 -6.24 15.76 8.53
CA ASN A 58 -7.61 15.91 9.04
C ASN A 58 -8.67 16.06 7.93
N CYS A 59 -8.47 15.45 6.75
CA CYS A 59 -9.42 15.56 5.64
C CYS A 59 -10.27 14.30 5.44
N VAL A 60 -11.45 14.46 4.84
CA VAL A 60 -12.17 13.38 4.15
C VAL A 60 -11.80 13.43 2.68
N ILE A 61 -11.31 12.33 2.12
CA ILE A 61 -10.79 12.26 0.75
C ILE A 61 -11.52 11.16 0.00
N ASN A 62 -12.24 11.56 -1.05
CA ASN A 62 -12.98 10.66 -1.92
C ASN A 62 -12.34 10.66 -3.30
N GLY A 63 -11.83 9.51 -3.73
CA GLY A 63 -11.47 9.30 -5.12
C GLY A 63 -12.71 9.25 -6.04
N SER A 64 -12.45 9.10 -7.33
CA SER A 64 -13.49 9.07 -8.37
C SER A 64 -14.04 7.67 -8.67
N ALA A 65 -13.36 6.61 -8.25
CA ALA A 65 -13.68 5.24 -8.65
C ALA A 65 -14.84 4.66 -7.83
N THR A 66 -16.01 5.27 -7.84
CA THR A 66 -17.20 4.75 -7.13
C THR A 66 -17.77 3.50 -7.81
N GLY A 67 -18.22 2.52 -7.02
CA GLY A 67 -18.85 1.29 -7.51
C GLY A 67 -17.90 0.37 -8.30
N ARG A 68 -16.59 0.51 -8.13
CA ARG A 68 -15.60 -0.22 -8.94
C ARG A 68 -15.22 -1.59 -8.36
N SER A 69 -15.57 -1.92 -7.12
CA SER A 69 -15.45 -3.29 -6.59
C SER A 69 -16.65 -4.14 -7.07
N ALA A 70 -16.59 -4.59 -8.32
CA ALA A 70 -17.61 -5.43 -8.93
C ALA A 70 -16.97 -6.51 -9.81
N SER A 71 -17.63 -7.65 -9.96
CA SER A 71 -17.10 -8.82 -10.68
C SER A 71 -16.74 -8.57 -12.14
N ALA A 72 -17.38 -7.61 -12.80
CA ALA A 72 -17.08 -7.21 -14.16
C ALA A 72 -15.84 -6.29 -14.27
N ASN A 73 -15.37 -5.70 -13.17
CA ASN A 73 -14.26 -4.74 -13.14
C ASN A 73 -12.97 -5.45 -12.71
N THR A 74 -12.37 -6.19 -13.65
CA THR A 74 -11.16 -7.00 -13.39
C THR A 74 -9.89 -6.38 -13.97
N SER A 75 -9.98 -5.22 -14.63
CA SER A 75 -8.88 -4.70 -15.44
C SER A 75 -7.74 -4.13 -14.59
N THR A 76 -6.51 -4.49 -14.95
CA THR A 76 -5.30 -3.96 -14.31
C THR A 76 -4.93 -2.55 -14.80
N THR A 77 -5.62 -2.02 -15.82
CA THR A 77 -5.31 -0.72 -16.42
C THR A 77 -6.47 0.28 -16.39
N ALA A 78 -7.66 -0.15 -15.96
CA ALA A 78 -8.82 0.73 -15.83
C ALA A 78 -8.89 1.39 -14.43
N SER A 79 -9.97 2.13 -14.16
CA SER A 79 -10.11 3.01 -12.99
C SER A 79 -10.13 2.24 -11.66
N GLU A 80 -10.49 0.96 -11.67
CA GLU A 80 -10.42 0.04 -10.53
C GLU A 80 -8.98 -0.25 -10.07
N ASN A 81 -7.96 0.07 -10.88
CA ASN A 81 -6.54 -0.03 -10.50
C ASN A 81 -5.75 1.28 -10.57
N THR A 82 -6.24 2.28 -11.33
CA THR A 82 -5.45 3.47 -11.73
C THR A 82 -5.89 4.78 -11.10
N THR A 83 -6.85 4.78 -10.17
CA THR A 83 -7.30 6.00 -9.49
C THR A 83 -6.71 6.11 -8.08
N TYR A 84 -6.51 7.34 -7.60
CA TYR A 84 -5.83 7.59 -6.34
C TYR A 84 -6.65 8.48 -5.40
N GLY A 85 -6.54 8.25 -4.09
CA GLY A 85 -6.95 9.25 -3.11
C GLY A 85 -5.93 10.38 -3.09
N ILE A 86 -4.71 10.06 -2.63
CA ILE A 86 -3.55 10.92 -2.63
C ILE A 86 -2.45 10.27 -3.47
N TYR A 87 -1.93 11.03 -4.44
CA TYR A 87 -0.75 10.65 -5.22
C TYR A 87 0.37 11.68 -4.99
N ALA A 88 1.55 11.19 -4.63
CA ALA A 88 2.79 11.96 -4.55
C ALA A 88 3.86 11.28 -5.42
N GLY A 89 4.36 11.94 -6.45
CA GLY A 89 5.33 11.32 -7.36
C GLY A 89 5.68 12.17 -8.57
N GLY A 90 6.08 11.49 -9.64
CA GLY A 90 6.44 12.14 -10.90
C GLY A 90 5.25 12.78 -11.61
N GLY A 91 5.54 13.53 -12.68
CA GLY A 91 4.55 14.10 -13.59
C GLY A 91 4.25 15.58 -13.35
N ALA A 92 5.11 16.30 -12.64
CA ALA A 92 5.09 17.76 -12.72
C ALA A 92 5.51 18.26 -14.10
N SER A 93 5.23 19.53 -14.37
CA SER A 93 5.67 20.18 -15.59
C SER A 93 7.20 20.19 -15.71
N THR A 94 7.68 19.89 -16.92
CA THR A 94 9.10 20.01 -17.31
C THR A 94 9.35 21.21 -18.22
N VAL A 95 8.33 22.05 -18.44
CA VAL A 95 8.40 23.21 -19.34
C VAL A 95 8.45 24.52 -18.56
N SER A 96 7.59 24.66 -17.54
CA SER A 96 7.53 25.83 -16.66
C SER A 96 6.98 25.44 -15.29
N ALA A 97 7.45 26.09 -14.23
CA ALA A 97 7.00 25.86 -12.86
C ALA A 97 5.53 26.25 -12.62
N THR A 98 4.97 27.14 -13.46
CA THR A 98 3.57 27.59 -13.35
C THR A 98 2.59 26.75 -14.17
N THR A 99 3.09 25.91 -15.09
CA THR A 99 2.24 25.01 -15.88
C THR A 99 1.71 23.89 -14.99
N ALA A 100 0.40 23.64 -15.06
CA ALA A 100 -0.23 22.56 -14.32
C ALA A 100 0.47 21.20 -14.55
N PRO A 101 0.45 20.28 -13.57
CA PRO A 101 1.04 18.96 -13.72
C PRO A 101 0.46 18.20 -14.92
N THR A 102 1.31 17.62 -15.76
CA THR A 102 0.89 16.77 -16.89
C THR A 102 0.13 15.55 -16.38
N ALA A 103 -0.93 15.10 -17.07
CA ALA A 103 -1.61 13.86 -16.70
C ALA A 103 -0.63 12.68 -16.65
N ILE A 104 -0.70 11.85 -15.61
CA ILE A 104 0.03 10.58 -15.60
C ILE A 104 -0.75 9.56 -16.43
N ALA A 105 -0.03 8.63 -17.07
CA ALA A 105 -0.62 7.59 -17.90
C ALA A 105 -0.14 6.18 -17.53
N SER A 106 0.60 6.05 -16.42
CA SER A 106 1.15 4.80 -15.93
C SER A 106 1.01 4.65 -14.42
N LEU A 107 0.85 3.41 -13.98
CA LEU A 107 0.91 3.01 -12.57
C LEU A 107 2.32 3.09 -11.98
N THR A 108 3.33 3.23 -12.84
CA THR A 108 4.75 3.26 -12.51
C THR A 108 5.39 4.64 -12.72
N THR A 109 4.58 5.68 -12.89
CA THR A 109 5.10 7.06 -12.96
C THR A 109 5.73 7.43 -11.61
N THR A 110 7.03 7.66 -11.62
CA THR A 110 7.84 7.91 -10.41
C THR A 110 8.62 9.20 -10.52
N ALA A 111 9.02 9.75 -9.38
CA ALA A 111 9.96 10.87 -9.30
C ALA A 111 11.39 10.34 -9.16
N GLY A 112 12.29 10.75 -10.06
CA GLY A 112 13.69 10.31 -10.08
C GLY A 112 14.62 11.16 -9.21
N THR A 113 15.90 10.81 -9.20
CA THR A 113 16.96 11.55 -8.51
C THR A 113 16.95 13.04 -8.88
N GLY A 114 17.08 13.91 -7.88
CA GLY A 114 17.03 15.37 -8.03
C GLY A 114 15.65 15.97 -7.78
N ALA A 115 14.59 15.16 -7.83
CA ALA A 115 13.26 15.55 -7.38
C ALA A 115 13.06 15.20 -5.90
N THR A 116 12.33 16.02 -5.15
CA THR A 116 12.15 15.88 -3.69
C THR A 116 10.72 16.15 -3.24
N MET A 117 10.22 15.32 -2.32
CA MET A 117 8.95 15.46 -1.60
C MET A 117 9.18 15.12 -0.12
N THR A 118 10.27 15.63 0.43
CA THR A 118 10.76 15.32 1.77
C THR A 118 9.83 15.87 2.84
N ASN A 119 9.76 15.21 3.99
CA ASN A 119 8.92 15.59 5.12
C ASN A 119 7.43 15.72 4.76
N LEU A 120 6.96 14.93 3.78
CA LEU A 120 5.54 14.87 3.45
C LEU A 120 4.76 14.22 4.60
N ILE A 121 3.72 14.91 5.08
CA ILE A 121 2.83 14.44 6.14
C ILE A 121 1.45 14.14 5.56
N ILE A 122 0.96 12.92 5.76
CA ILE A 122 -0.39 12.49 5.44
C ILE A 122 -0.98 11.92 6.72
N SER A 123 -1.73 12.74 7.46
CA SER A 123 -2.13 12.40 8.83
C SER A 123 -3.64 12.49 9.06
N ASN A 124 -4.19 11.51 9.76
CA ASN A 124 -5.56 11.57 10.27
C ASN A 124 -6.62 11.84 9.19
N ASN A 125 -6.41 11.35 7.96
CA ASN A 125 -7.40 11.45 6.90
C ASN A 125 -8.33 10.23 6.88
N THR A 126 -9.53 10.39 6.32
CA THR A 126 -10.35 9.25 5.87
C THR A 126 -10.32 9.18 4.36
N ILE A 127 -10.00 8.01 3.79
CA ILE A 127 -9.82 7.85 2.34
C ILE A 127 -10.64 6.68 1.79
N THR A 128 -11.46 6.94 0.77
CA THR A 128 -12.30 5.92 0.10
C THR A 128 -12.49 6.22 -1.40
N SER A 129 -13.21 5.36 -2.11
CA SER A 129 -13.60 5.50 -3.53
C SER A 129 -12.43 5.63 -4.51
N ALA A 130 -11.31 4.96 -4.24
CA ALA A 130 -10.10 5.03 -5.06
C ALA A 130 -9.49 3.64 -5.23
N ALA A 131 -8.86 3.36 -6.36
CA ALA A 131 -8.09 2.13 -6.49
C ALA A 131 -6.93 2.06 -5.49
N ARG A 132 -6.26 3.18 -5.29
CA ARG A 132 -5.07 3.29 -4.45
C ARG A 132 -5.24 4.46 -3.48
N ALA A 133 -5.31 4.21 -2.18
CA ALA A 133 -5.65 5.28 -1.25
C ALA A 133 -4.53 6.32 -1.15
N ILE A 134 -3.32 5.88 -0.79
CA ILE A 134 -2.13 6.74 -0.70
C ILE A 134 -1.00 6.09 -1.50
N MET A 135 -0.43 6.83 -2.45
CA MET A 135 0.74 6.36 -3.21
C MET A 135 1.82 7.43 -3.22
N VAL A 136 2.99 7.11 -2.66
CA VAL A 136 4.23 7.90 -2.72
C VAL A 136 5.23 7.15 -3.60
N GLN A 137 5.55 7.70 -4.76
CA GLN A 137 6.27 7.02 -5.84
C GLN A 137 7.58 7.73 -6.18
N GLY A 138 8.60 7.52 -5.35
CA GLY A 138 9.99 7.85 -5.66
C GLY A 138 10.73 6.67 -6.30
N ALA A 139 11.66 6.95 -7.22
CA ALA A 139 12.56 5.99 -7.85
C ALA A 139 14.01 6.08 -7.32
N ALA A 140 14.26 6.93 -6.32
CA ALA A 140 15.53 7.04 -5.63
C ALA A 140 15.29 7.31 -4.14
N ALA A 141 16.14 6.78 -3.26
CA ALA A 141 15.95 6.85 -1.80
C ALA A 141 15.98 8.27 -1.23
N THR A 142 16.38 9.26 -2.03
CA THR A 142 16.45 10.68 -1.66
C THR A 142 15.14 11.44 -1.92
N VAL A 143 14.15 10.83 -2.57
CA VAL A 143 12.99 11.56 -3.08
C VAL A 143 11.99 11.86 -1.95
N ALA A 144 11.61 10.85 -1.17
CA ALA A 144 10.55 10.96 -0.15
C ALA A 144 11.10 10.65 1.26
N THR A 145 12.21 11.27 1.64
CA THR A 145 12.78 11.12 2.99
C THR A 145 11.95 11.86 4.03
N GLY A 146 11.89 11.33 5.27
CA GLY A 146 11.07 11.92 6.33
C GLY A 146 9.56 11.79 6.12
N LEU A 147 9.12 10.84 5.27
CA LEU A 147 7.70 10.60 5.02
C LEU A 147 6.96 10.22 6.31
N SER A 148 5.77 10.78 6.54
CA SER A 148 4.91 10.43 7.66
C SER A 148 3.49 10.16 7.18
N ILE A 149 3.09 8.89 7.14
CA ILE A 149 1.72 8.46 6.83
C ILE A 149 1.11 7.87 8.10
N VAL A 150 0.35 8.68 8.83
CA VAL A 150 -0.03 8.35 10.21
C VAL A 150 -1.52 8.49 10.50
N ASN A 151 -2.06 7.57 11.30
CA ASN A 151 -3.42 7.64 11.85
C ASN A 151 -4.54 7.80 10.80
N ASN A 152 -4.30 7.39 9.54
CA ASN A 152 -5.33 7.47 8.51
C ASN A 152 -6.32 6.30 8.65
N ILE A 153 -7.56 6.54 8.25
CA ILE A 153 -8.60 5.53 8.10
C ILE A 153 -8.80 5.29 6.60
N ILE A 154 -8.54 4.08 6.13
CA ILE A 154 -8.52 3.75 4.71
C ILE A 154 -9.52 2.63 4.41
N GLY A 155 -10.33 2.85 3.38
CA GLY A 155 -11.36 1.93 2.91
C GLY A 155 -12.72 2.13 3.60
N ASN A 156 -13.73 1.38 3.15
CA ASN A 156 -15.09 1.46 3.67
C ASN A 156 -15.17 0.84 5.09
N SER A 157 -16.08 1.30 5.94
CA SER A 157 -16.31 0.70 7.27
C SER A 157 -17.09 -0.61 7.19
N VAL A 158 -17.80 -0.83 6.10
CA VAL A 158 -18.60 -2.02 5.84
C VAL A 158 -17.90 -2.90 4.80
N THR A 159 -17.80 -4.19 5.10
CA THR A 159 -17.25 -5.22 4.20
C THR A 159 -18.19 -5.49 3.02
N GLY A 160 -17.65 -5.86 1.86
CA GLY A 160 -18.41 -6.21 0.66
C GLY A 160 -19.00 -5.02 -0.11
N GLN A 161 -18.59 -3.79 0.22
CA GLN A 161 -19.10 -2.60 -0.46
C GLN A 161 -18.48 -2.42 -1.84
N ALA A 162 -19.32 -2.13 -2.83
CA ALA A 162 -18.87 -1.84 -4.19
C ALA A 162 -17.99 -0.57 -4.27
N THR A 163 -18.11 0.32 -3.28
CA THR A 163 -17.34 1.56 -3.15
C THR A 163 -16.43 1.50 -1.93
N THR A 164 -15.13 1.33 -2.17
CA THR A 164 -14.09 1.23 -1.14
C THR A 164 -12.72 1.62 -1.74
N VAL A 165 -11.63 1.14 -1.15
CA VAL A 165 -10.31 1.11 -1.77
C VAL A 165 -10.03 -0.27 -2.37
N TYR A 166 -9.55 -0.34 -3.62
CA TYR A 166 -9.59 -1.59 -4.40
C TYR A 166 -8.26 -2.36 -4.47
N SER A 167 -7.11 -1.68 -4.46
CA SER A 167 -5.84 -2.29 -4.88
C SER A 167 -4.71 -2.08 -3.88
N TYR A 168 -4.55 -0.83 -3.42
CA TYR A 168 -3.53 -0.44 -2.45
C TYR A 168 -4.14 0.42 -1.35
N GLY A 169 -3.96 0.03 -0.09
CA GLY A 169 -4.17 0.98 1.01
C GLY A 169 -3.10 2.08 0.97
N ILE A 170 -1.84 1.69 1.14
CA ILE A 170 -0.67 2.55 1.12
C ILE A 170 0.43 1.92 0.28
N GLY A 171 1.00 2.68 -0.66
CA GLY A 171 2.24 2.32 -1.35
C GLY A 171 3.29 3.40 -1.16
N ALA A 172 4.51 3.01 -0.77
CA ALA A 172 5.64 3.93 -0.61
C ALA A 172 6.91 3.38 -1.26
N SER A 173 7.63 4.23 -1.99
CA SER A 173 8.96 3.93 -2.53
C SER A 173 9.81 5.19 -2.65
N GLY A 174 11.13 5.01 -2.71
CA GLY A 174 12.10 6.06 -2.94
C GLY A 174 12.28 7.00 -1.74
N GLY A 175 12.44 6.43 -0.55
CA GLY A 175 12.54 7.25 0.66
C GLY A 175 12.70 6.50 1.96
N SER A 176 12.47 7.24 3.04
CA SER A 176 12.49 6.75 4.40
C SER A 176 11.43 7.48 5.20
N GLY A 177 10.95 6.85 6.28
CA GLY A 177 9.89 7.46 7.09
C GLY A 177 9.07 6.46 7.89
N SER A 178 7.87 6.89 8.26
CA SER A 178 6.93 6.14 9.09
C SER A 178 5.58 5.95 8.39
N ILE A 179 5.06 4.73 8.49
CA ILE A 179 3.69 4.36 8.15
C ILE A 179 3.11 3.79 9.45
N THR A 180 2.46 4.65 10.25
CA THR A 180 2.17 4.32 11.65
C THR A 180 0.73 4.57 12.07
N GLY A 181 0.13 3.63 12.80
CA GLY A 181 -1.18 3.85 13.43
C GLY A 181 -2.36 3.93 12.46
N ASN A 182 -2.18 3.53 11.20
CA ASN A 182 -3.27 3.55 10.22
C ASN A 182 -4.25 2.40 10.45
N ASN A 183 -5.54 2.66 10.26
CA ASN A 183 -6.59 1.65 10.21
C ASN A 183 -6.98 1.42 8.74
N ILE A 184 -6.49 0.31 8.16
CA ILE A 184 -6.70 -0.07 6.77
C ILE A 184 -7.67 -1.24 6.74
N ARG A 185 -8.84 -1.04 6.16
CA ARG A 185 -9.91 -2.04 6.20
C ARG A 185 -10.67 -2.15 4.89
N ASN A 186 -11.20 -3.35 4.63
CA ASN A 186 -12.10 -3.63 3.52
C ASN A 186 -11.50 -3.16 2.18
N ILE A 187 -10.23 -3.53 1.96
CA ILE A 187 -9.56 -3.36 0.66
C ILE A 187 -10.03 -4.52 -0.22
N GLU A 188 -11.06 -4.29 -1.02
CA GLU A 188 -11.80 -5.36 -1.70
C GLU A 188 -11.94 -5.11 -3.18
N SER A 189 -11.73 -6.15 -3.98
CA SER A 189 -11.61 -5.98 -5.42
C SER A 189 -11.78 -7.28 -6.18
N TYR A 190 -11.99 -7.16 -7.50
CA TYR A 190 -12.00 -8.25 -8.48
C TYR A 190 -10.85 -8.12 -9.48
N LEU A 191 -9.82 -7.34 -9.15
CA LEU A 191 -8.68 -7.09 -10.02
C LEU A 191 -7.95 -8.37 -10.40
N ALA A 192 -7.59 -8.48 -11.69
CA ALA A 192 -6.71 -9.52 -12.21
C ALA A 192 -5.23 -9.28 -11.85
N THR A 193 -4.96 -8.91 -10.59
CA THR A 193 -3.64 -8.75 -10.00
C THR A 193 -3.75 -8.84 -8.48
N SER A 194 -2.66 -9.18 -7.80
CA SER A 194 -2.62 -9.20 -6.33
C SER A 194 -2.92 -7.81 -5.76
N ILE A 195 -3.58 -7.75 -4.61
CA ILE A 195 -3.87 -6.49 -3.91
C ILE A 195 -3.17 -6.50 -2.54
N ARG A 196 -3.01 -5.32 -1.95
CA ARG A 196 -2.26 -5.18 -0.69
C ARG A 196 -2.73 -4.01 0.17
N ALA A 197 -2.70 -4.18 1.49
CA ALA A 197 -2.97 -3.05 2.39
C ALA A 197 -1.78 -2.08 2.44
N ILE A 198 -0.57 -2.57 2.68
CA ILE A 198 0.65 -1.75 2.66
C ILE A 198 1.68 -2.38 1.73
N SER A 199 2.35 -1.56 0.92
CA SER A 199 3.49 -1.99 0.11
C SER A 199 4.66 -1.03 0.19
N ILE A 200 5.86 -1.59 0.32
CA ILE A 200 7.14 -0.87 0.23
C ILE A 200 7.87 -1.31 -1.03
N GLY A 201 8.32 -0.35 -1.84
CA GLY A 201 9.23 -0.60 -2.98
C GLY A 201 8.61 -1.36 -4.16
N ASP A 202 7.28 -1.51 -4.19
CA ASP A 202 6.59 -2.38 -5.16
C ASP A 202 6.37 -1.71 -6.52
N ILE A 203 6.27 -0.38 -6.54
CA ILE A 203 6.19 0.39 -7.80
C ILE A 203 7.59 0.68 -8.36
N ALA A 204 8.55 0.97 -7.48
CA ALA A 204 9.95 1.13 -7.81
C ALA A 204 10.81 0.47 -6.74
N SER A 205 11.60 -0.52 -7.14
CA SER A 205 12.52 -1.22 -6.25
C SER A 205 13.75 -0.35 -5.99
N VAL A 206 13.84 0.23 -4.80
CA VAL A 206 14.94 1.11 -4.41
C VAL A 206 15.70 0.47 -3.24
N THR A 207 16.99 0.18 -3.44
CA THR A 207 17.82 -0.56 -2.48
C THR A 207 17.88 0.08 -1.09
N ASN A 208 17.95 1.40 -1.01
CA ASN A 208 18.12 2.14 0.25
C ASN A 208 16.80 2.68 0.82
N ASP A 209 15.66 2.16 0.38
CA ASP A 209 14.39 2.43 1.05
C ASP A 209 14.41 1.87 2.46
N ALA A 210 14.04 2.70 3.44
CA ALA A 210 14.10 2.37 4.86
C ALA A 210 12.89 2.95 5.59
N PHE A 211 11.79 2.21 5.60
CA PHE A 211 10.53 2.60 6.24
C PHE A 211 10.28 1.83 7.54
N ILE A 212 9.63 2.50 8.48
CA ILE A 212 9.08 1.92 9.70
C ILE A 212 7.57 1.77 9.51
N VAL A 213 7.08 0.54 9.51
CA VAL A 213 5.66 0.18 9.45
C VAL A 213 5.24 -0.31 10.83
N ASP A 214 4.61 0.57 11.61
CA ASP A 214 4.38 0.36 13.04
C ASP A 214 2.91 0.53 13.43
N LYS A 215 2.36 -0.34 14.30
CA LYS A 215 1.02 -0.14 14.92
C LYS A 215 -0.13 0.05 13.93
N ASN A 216 -0.03 -0.45 12.71
CA ASN A 216 -1.16 -0.43 11.78
C ASN A 216 -2.12 -1.56 12.10
N ILE A 217 -3.42 -1.29 11.97
CA ILE A 217 -4.47 -2.30 12.01
C ILE A 217 -4.91 -2.55 10.58
N ILE A 218 -4.74 -3.78 10.10
CA ILE A 218 -5.08 -4.21 8.76
C ILE A 218 -6.15 -5.28 8.86
N SER A 219 -7.29 -5.05 8.22
CA SER A 219 -8.40 -6.00 8.21
C SER A 219 -9.01 -6.13 6.80
N ASN A 220 -9.50 -7.32 6.47
CA ASN A 220 -10.33 -7.53 5.28
C ASN A 220 -9.70 -7.02 3.98
N VAL A 221 -8.49 -7.49 3.67
CA VAL A 221 -7.92 -7.33 2.32
C VAL A 221 -8.35 -8.55 1.52
N ILE A 222 -9.24 -8.35 0.55
CA ILE A 222 -9.95 -9.45 -0.11
C ILE A 222 -9.90 -9.32 -1.63
N ASN A 223 -9.26 -10.29 -2.29
CA ASN A 223 -9.27 -10.38 -3.74
C ASN A 223 -10.27 -11.44 -4.22
N ARG A 224 -11.33 -10.99 -4.88
CA ARG A 224 -12.45 -11.81 -5.33
C ARG A 224 -12.28 -12.30 -6.77
N ASN A 225 -11.18 -11.97 -7.43
CA ASN A 225 -10.92 -12.42 -8.78
C ASN A 225 -10.74 -13.95 -8.82
N THR A 226 -11.47 -14.61 -9.72
CA THR A 226 -11.47 -16.07 -9.84
C THR A 226 -10.20 -16.66 -10.46
N GLY A 227 -9.32 -15.82 -11.00
CA GLY A 227 -8.01 -16.21 -11.53
C GLY A 227 -6.94 -16.49 -10.46
N GLY A 228 -7.29 -16.46 -9.16
CA GLY A 228 -6.37 -16.83 -8.09
C GLY A 228 -5.42 -15.73 -7.63
N TYR A 229 -5.77 -14.45 -7.82
CA TYR A 229 -4.88 -13.37 -7.42
C TYR A 229 -4.87 -13.16 -5.91
N SER A 230 -3.70 -12.81 -5.39
CA SER A 230 -3.43 -12.74 -3.95
C SER A 230 -4.08 -11.56 -3.23
N ALA A 231 -4.14 -11.68 -1.91
CA ALA A 231 -4.32 -10.57 -0.98
C ALA A 231 -3.18 -10.55 0.05
N TYR A 232 -2.49 -9.41 0.17
CA TYR A 232 -1.39 -9.21 1.11
C TYR A 232 -1.76 -8.20 2.20
N GLY A 233 -1.38 -8.48 3.46
CA GLY A 233 -1.40 -7.47 4.50
C GLY A 233 -0.30 -6.43 4.25
N ILE A 234 0.95 -6.85 4.40
CA ILE A 234 2.15 -6.02 4.16
C ILE A 234 3.05 -6.72 3.13
N ASN A 235 3.43 -6.01 2.06
CA ASN A 235 4.34 -6.50 1.02
C ASN A 235 5.62 -5.63 0.99
N VAL A 236 6.76 -6.23 1.32
CA VAL A 236 8.09 -5.61 1.26
C VAL A 236 8.76 -6.09 -0.02
N ALA A 237 8.68 -5.29 -1.08
CA ALA A 237 9.21 -5.66 -2.39
C ALA A 237 10.70 -5.32 -2.55
N ALA A 238 11.18 -4.30 -1.84
CA ALA A 238 12.57 -3.84 -1.87
C ALA A 238 12.92 -3.03 -0.61
N GLY A 239 14.16 -2.52 -0.58
CA GLY A 239 14.70 -1.68 0.49
C GLY A 239 15.78 -2.39 1.30
N THR A 240 16.33 -1.69 2.27
CA THR A 240 17.31 -2.24 3.22
C THR A 240 16.94 -1.74 4.60
N GLY A 241 16.84 -2.65 5.57
CA GLY A 241 16.61 -2.22 6.96
C GLY A 241 15.19 -1.75 7.29
N ASN A 242 14.19 -1.99 6.41
CA ASN A 242 12.78 -1.76 6.76
C ASN A 242 12.42 -2.46 8.08
N ILE A 243 11.62 -1.79 8.91
CA ILE A 243 11.16 -2.30 10.20
C ILE A 243 9.64 -2.47 10.14
N ILE A 244 9.18 -3.71 10.23
CA ILE A 244 7.76 -4.07 10.24
C ILE A 244 7.43 -4.55 11.64
N GLN A 245 6.72 -3.76 12.43
CA GLN A 245 6.52 -4.09 13.83
C GLN A 245 5.16 -3.69 14.42
N ASN A 246 4.74 -4.41 15.47
CA ASN A 246 3.52 -4.11 16.22
C ASN A 246 2.24 -3.96 15.37
N ASN A 247 2.21 -4.53 14.15
CA ASN A 247 1.03 -4.45 13.29
C ASN A 247 0.07 -5.57 13.67
N PHE A 248 -1.23 -5.30 13.54
CA PHE A 248 -2.31 -6.28 13.74
C PHE A 248 -2.99 -6.56 12.41
N ILE A 249 -2.85 -7.78 11.88
CA ILE A 249 -3.30 -8.16 10.53
C ILE A 249 -4.29 -9.33 10.64
N TYR A 250 -5.49 -9.17 10.09
CA TYR A 250 -6.51 -10.22 10.06
C TYR A 250 -7.48 -10.11 8.88
N GLY A 251 -8.30 -11.15 8.66
CA GLY A 251 -9.38 -11.14 7.67
C GLY A 251 -8.92 -11.10 6.20
N LEU A 252 -7.67 -11.49 5.90
CA LEU A 252 -7.22 -11.61 4.51
C LEU A 252 -7.95 -12.77 3.82
N ASN A 253 -8.42 -12.59 2.57
CA ASN A 253 -9.05 -13.67 1.82
C ASN A 253 -8.88 -13.53 0.30
N CYS A 254 -8.91 -14.64 -0.43
CA CYS A 254 -8.84 -14.69 -1.89
C CYS A 254 -9.46 -15.97 -2.42
N VAL A 255 -9.60 -16.06 -3.74
CA VAL A 255 -9.90 -17.32 -4.43
C VAL A 255 -8.63 -18.16 -4.50
N TYR A 256 -8.72 -19.45 -4.16
CA TYR A 256 -7.60 -20.40 -4.24
C TYR A 256 -7.61 -21.10 -5.60
N ALA A 257 -6.78 -20.61 -6.52
CA ALA A 257 -6.68 -21.17 -7.88
C ALA A 257 -5.23 -21.32 -8.35
N ASN A 258 -4.31 -21.63 -7.44
CA ASN A 258 -2.87 -21.68 -7.69
C ASN A 258 -2.24 -23.02 -7.29
N THR A 259 -0.95 -23.01 -6.97
CA THR A 259 -0.17 -24.19 -6.57
C THR A 259 -0.02 -24.27 -5.04
N ILE A 260 0.20 -25.49 -4.54
CA ILE A 260 0.32 -25.81 -3.10
C ILE A 260 1.63 -25.29 -2.49
N TYR A 261 2.61 -24.89 -3.31
CA TYR A 261 3.95 -24.47 -2.87
C TYR A 261 4.48 -23.26 -3.66
N GLY A 262 3.66 -22.23 -3.84
CA GLY A 262 4.06 -20.95 -4.44
C GLY A 262 4.44 -19.89 -3.40
N SER A 263 5.29 -18.92 -3.78
CA SER A 263 5.63 -17.74 -2.96
C SER A 263 5.09 -16.43 -3.56
N THR A 264 4.52 -16.51 -4.77
CA THR A 264 3.89 -15.38 -5.47
C THR A 264 2.42 -15.26 -5.12
N PHE A 265 1.63 -16.34 -5.24
CA PHE A 265 0.18 -16.28 -5.05
C PHE A 265 -0.29 -16.77 -3.68
N GLY A 266 -1.56 -16.53 -3.39
CA GLY A 266 -2.23 -16.91 -2.15
C GLY A 266 -2.15 -15.85 -1.05
N LEU A 267 -2.64 -16.20 0.13
CA LEU A 267 -2.76 -15.24 1.22
C LEU A 267 -1.46 -15.05 1.96
N ARG A 268 -1.05 -13.80 2.16
CA ARG A 268 0.18 -13.47 2.89
C ARG A 268 -0.07 -12.36 3.89
N GLY A 269 0.11 -12.66 5.18
CA GLY A 269 0.07 -11.63 6.22
C GLY A 269 1.14 -10.57 6.00
N ILE A 270 2.40 -11.02 6.03
CA ILE A 270 3.59 -10.26 5.70
C ILE A 270 4.35 -11.03 4.63
N ARG A 271 4.68 -10.38 3.51
CA ARG A 271 5.44 -10.96 2.40
C ARG A 271 6.70 -10.15 2.17
N VAL A 272 7.85 -10.80 2.22
CA VAL A 272 9.16 -10.20 1.91
C VAL A 272 9.68 -10.79 0.61
N VAL A 273 9.81 -9.94 -0.41
CA VAL A 273 10.11 -10.32 -1.78
C VAL A 273 11.55 -9.99 -2.17
N GLY A 274 12.07 -8.92 -1.60
CA GLY A 274 13.41 -8.42 -1.88
C GLY A 274 13.88 -7.49 -0.77
N GLY A 275 15.15 -7.13 -0.85
CA GLY A 275 15.84 -6.35 0.17
C GLY A 275 16.58 -7.21 1.20
N THR A 276 17.27 -6.55 2.12
CA THR A 276 18.08 -7.19 3.16
C THR A 276 17.93 -6.46 4.50
N SER A 277 18.37 -7.12 5.57
CA SER A 277 18.48 -6.54 6.92
C SER A 277 17.16 -6.07 7.52
N HIS A 278 16.02 -6.59 7.04
CA HIS A 278 14.70 -6.21 7.54
C HIS A 278 14.44 -6.76 8.94
N LYS A 279 13.67 -6.00 9.73
CA LYS A 279 13.21 -6.43 11.05
C LYS A 279 11.72 -6.67 11.01
N ILE A 280 11.27 -7.83 11.48
CA ILE A 280 9.86 -8.22 11.57
C ILE A 280 9.59 -8.59 13.02
N LEU A 281 9.05 -7.66 13.78
CA LEU A 281 9.06 -7.74 15.24
C LEU A 281 7.66 -7.54 15.84
N HIS A 282 7.24 -8.36 16.80
CA HIS A 282 6.04 -8.07 17.60
C HIS A 282 4.73 -7.91 16.81
N ASN A 283 4.66 -8.42 15.58
CA ASN A 283 3.43 -8.36 14.80
C ASN A 283 2.48 -9.48 15.24
N SER A 284 1.18 -9.21 15.16
CA SER A 284 0.13 -10.21 15.31
C SER A 284 -0.56 -10.43 13.98
N VAL A 285 -0.51 -11.65 13.46
CA VAL A 285 -1.14 -12.03 12.20
C VAL A 285 -2.05 -13.22 12.46
N ASN A 286 -3.34 -13.03 12.20
CA ASN A 286 -4.35 -14.08 12.27
C ASN A 286 -4.96 -14.31 10.89
N MET A 287 -4.91 -15.54 10.42
CA MET A 287 -5.56 -16.00 9.19
C MET A 287 -6.47 -17.15 9.56
N SER A 288 -7.74 -17.09 9.19
CA SER A 288 -8.74 -18.06 9.61
C SER A 288 -9.92 -18.11 8.66
N GLY A 289 -10.62 -19.26 8.68
CA GLY A 289 -11.81 -19.50 7.88
C GLY A 289 -11.52 -20.14 6.51
N PRO A 290 -12.57 -20.36 5.71
CA PRO A 290 -12.42 -20.89 4.35
C PRO A 290 -11.93 -19.81 3.38
N PRO A 291 -11.23 -20.18 2.29
CA PRO A 291 -11.01 -19.28 1.16
C PRO A 291 -12.35 -18.90 0.53
N LEU A 292 -12.36 -17.85 -0.30
CA LEU A 292 -13.59 -17.43 -1.00
C LEU A 292 -14.16 -18.55 -1.88
N SER A 293 -13.28 -19.29 -2.54
CA SER A 293 -13.59 -20.49 -3.32
C SER A 293 -12.29 -21.20 -3.70
N GLY A 294 -12.41 -22.37 -4.33
CA GLY A 294 -11.27 -23.17 -4.79
C GLY A 294 -10.60 -23.98 -3.67
N THR A 295 -9.56 -24.71 -4.04
CA THR A 295 -8.98 -25.76 -3.19
C THR A 295 -7.46 -25.66 -3.07
N VAL A 296 -6.77 -25.15 -4.09
CA VAL A 296 -5.31 -25.24 -4.16
C VAL A 296 -4.68 -23.84 -4.04
N ASP A 297 -3.98 -23.59 -2.92
CA ASP A 297 -3.11 -22.42 -2.74
C ASP A 297 -2.22 -22.57 -1.48
N VAL A 298 -1.43 -21.54 -1.19
CA VAL A 298 -0.71 -21.35 0.07
C VAL A 298 -1.32 -20.18 0.83
N SER A 299 -1.45 -20.34 2.14
CA SER A 299 -1.62 -19.24 3.08
C SER A 299 -0.48 -19.22 4.09
N ALA A 300 0.08 -18.04 4.33
CA ALA A 300 1.18 -17.87 5.27
C ALA A 300 1.09 -16.55 6.04
N CYS A 301 1.27 -16.58 7.37
CA CYS A 301 1.34 -15.34 8.14
C CYS A 301 2.60 -14.54 7.76
N LEU A 302 3.73 -15.22 7.55
CA LEU A 302 4.96 -14.64 7.04
C LEU A 302 5.52 -15.48 5.88
N THR A 303 5.89 -14.82 4.78
CA THR A 303 6.62 -15.45 3.66
C THR A 303 7.89 -14.68 3.32
N VAL A 304 8.99 -15.41 3.21
CA VAL A 304 10.26 -14.93 2.62
C VAL A 304 10.46 -15.66 1.29
N THR A 305 10.50 -14.93 0.17
CA THR A 305 10.33 -15.54 -1.16
C THR A 305 11.63 -15.95 -1.85
N ALA A 306 12.79 -15.48 -1.40
CA ALA A 306 14.07 -15.65 -2.11
C ALA A 306 15.26 -15.76 -1.16
N THR A 307 16.31 -16.46 -1.59
CA THR A 307 17.54 -16.69 -0.80
C THR A 307 18.45 -15.48 -0.75
N SER A 308 18.23 -14.48 -1.62
CA SER A 308 18.91 -13.19 -1.58
C SER A 308 18.47 -12.30 -0.40
N ILE A 309 17.36 -12.65 0.26
CA ILE A 309 16.84 -11.91 1.41
C ILE A 309 17.58 -12.39 2.67
N THR A 310 18.62 -11.64 3.05
CA THR A 310 19.53 -12.00 4.15
C THR A 310 19.50 -10.96 5.27
N GLY A 311 20.04 -11.33 6.44
CA GLY A 311 20.12 -10.43 7.60
C GLY A 311 18.77 -10.14 8.28
N LEU A 312 17.77 -11.01 8.08
CA LEU A 312 16.46 -10.84 8.69
C LEU A 312 16.50 -11.03 10.21
N ASP A 313 15.86 -10.11 10.92
CA ASP A 313 15.62 -10.19 12.36
C ASP A 313 14.12 -10.44 12.58
N ILE A 314 13.73 -11.66 12.98
CA ILE A 314 12.32 -12.07 13.05
C ILE A 314 12.03 -12.61 14.45
N ARG A 315 11.51 -11.75 15.32
CA ARG A 315 11.31 -12.11 16.74
C ARG A 315 9.95 -11.68 17.27
N ASN A 316 9.46 -12.47 18.21
CA ASN A 316 8.30 -12.15 19.06
C ASN A 316 7.02 -11.83 18.27
N ASN A 317 6.86 -12.38 17.07
CA ASN A 317 5.61 -12.28 16.33
C ASN A 317 4.64 -13.37 16.78
N ILE A 318 3.35 -13.05 16.83
CA ILE A 318 2.27 -13.98 17.10
C ILE A 318 1.60 -14.32 15.76
N PHE A 319 1.84 -15.53 15.27
CA PHE A 319 1.29 -16.01 14.01
C PHE A 319 0.31 -17.15 14.26
N SER A 320 -0.92 -16.98 13.78
CA SER A 320 -1.95 -18.02 13.79
C SER A 320 -2.53 -18.15 12.39
N ASN A 321 -2.35 -19.31 11.77
CA ASN A 321 -2.97 -19.64 10.50
C ASN A 321 -3.83 -20.90 10.65
N THR A 322 -5.13 -20.70 10.56
CA THR A 322 -6.18 -21.73 10.65
C THR A 322 -7.07 -21.70 9.40
N MET A 323 -6.53 -21.25 8.26
CA MET A 323 -7.23 -21.31 6.98
C MET A 323 -7.57 -22.76 6.62
N VAL A 324 -8.82 -23.01 6.19
CA VAL A 324 -9.33 -24.35 5.87
C VAL A 324 -9.65 -24.44 4.38
N ALA A 325 -8.85 -25.19 3.63
CA ALA A 325 -9.14 -25.53 2.24
C ALA A 325 -8.63 -26.94 1.90
N THR A 326 -9.39 -27.67 1.08
CA THR A 326 -9.02 -29.01 0.64
C THR A 326 -7.79 -28.94 -0.26
N SER A 327 -6.67 -29.59 0.08
CA SER A 327 -5.44 -29.58 -0.74
C SER A 327 -4.71 -28.22 -0.81
N ALA A 328 -4.82 -27.38 0.22
CA ALA A 328 -4.01 -26.17 0.38
C ALA A 328 -2.95 -26.34 1.47
N THR A 329 -1.91 -25.50 1.41
CA THR A 329 -0.94 -25.37 2.50
C THR A 329 -1.30 -24.17 3.38
N SER A 330 -1.60 -24.42 4.65
CA SER A 330 -1.75 -23.37 5.65
C SER A 330 -0.60 -23.44 6.64
N THR A 331 0.26 -22.41 6.64
CA THR A 331 1.42 -22.34 7.54
C THR A 331 1.49 -20.99 8.26
N CYS A 332 2.11 -20.94 9.43
CA CYS A 332 2.45 -19.66 10.05
C CYS A 332 3.64 -19.00 9.34
N MET A 333 4.59 -19.80 8.83
CA MET A 333 5.79 -19.29 8.17
C MET A 333 6.13 -20.11 6.94
N GLN A 334 6.42 -19.43 5.83
CA GLN A 334 6.87 -20.03 4.59
C GLN A 334 8.23 -19.43 4.20
N LEU A 335 9.23 -20.29 4.07
CA LEU A 335 10.56 -19.92 3.60
C LEU A 335 10.80 -20.54 2.23
N ILE A 336 11.70 -19.94 1.46
CA ILE A 336 12.15 -20.53 0.21
C ILE A 336 13.05 -21.75 0.48
N SER A 337 12.98 -22.75 -0.40
CA SER A 337 13.91 -23.89 -0.39
C SER A 337 15.35 -23.44 -0.69
N GLY A 338 16.34 -24.14 -0.13
CA GLY A 338 17.76 -23.84 -0.40
C GLY A 338 18.33 -22.67 0.41
N GLY A 339 17.69 -22.33 1.52
CA GLY A 339 18.20 -21.34 2.47
C GLY A 339 19.59 -21.68 3.01
N THR A 340 20.44 -20.67 3.13
CA THR A 340 21.78 -20.80 3.75
C THR A 340 21.77 -20.24 5.17
N THR A 341 22.87 -20.42 5.91
CA THR A 341 23.06 -19.80 7.23
C THR A 341 22.99 -18.27 7.21
N ALA A 342 23.14 -17.62 6.04
CA ALA A 342 22.94 -16.18 5.89
C ALA A 342 21.45 -15.74 6.00
N MET A 343 20.51 -16.70 5.94
CA MET A 343 19.10 -16.50 6.27
C MET A 343 18.78 -16.95 7.70
N ALA A 344 19.78 -17.18 8.56
CA ALA A 344 19.54 -17.54 9.95
C ALA A 344 18.70 -16.43 10.61
N PHE A 345 17.55 -16.81 11.15
CA PHE A 345 16.74 -15.91 11.94
C PHE A 345 17.33 -15.85 13.34
N THR A 346 17.61 -14.63 13.78
CA THR A 346 17.73 -14.33 15.21
C THR A 346 16.37 -14.04 15.80
#